data_AF-A0A3M8GBT5-F1
#
_entry.id   AF-A0A3M8GBT5-F1
#
_cell.length_a   1.000
_cell.length_b   1.000
_cell.length_c   1.000
_cell.angle_alpha   90.00
_cell.angle_beta   90.00
_cell.angle_gamma   90.00
#
_symmetry.space_group_name_H-M   'P 1'
#
loop_
_entity.id
_entity.type
_entity.pdbx_description
1 polymer ?
#
loop_
_entity_poly.entity_id
_entity_poly.type
_entity_poly.pdbx_seq_one_letter_code
_entity_poly.pdbx_strand_id
1 'polypeptide(L)'
;MVRFLSFLSLIFISYFVQAQKTTLIQNVNFRAKELKHHLSEDLDSLILKGERTIYTVNIFSKDYDTSVTVYDKEVSIPLYDLGIGRYVVEVMLYDKRIIITLFRNESYVVPLPDEEQLLTIAEDNAEPNLNLEELEINNRATPKYFNNRSISDLLNYRRPKKEKVVVKKKKKVAKYNFWVINIVNSSQSSRVTRKMATLKEVERLIELNQLEIKTFKGQSNVLVIWQVYDSNKFLRQLNNDERYLKTDSPYFNKTPYYTTDSYGLALKSR
;
A
#
# COMPACT_ATOMS: atom_id res chain seq x y z
N MET A 1 10.48 -16.13 54.70
CA MET A 1 11.26 -15.08 53.99
C MET A 1 11.28 -15.28 52.47
N VAL A 2 11.67 -16.46 51.96
CA VAL A 2 11.78 -16.75 50.50
C VAL A 2 10.48 -16.51 49.70
N ARG A 3 9.31 -16.84 50.27
CA ARG A 3 8.01 -16.60 49.63
C ARG A 3 7.68 -15.11 49.46
N PHE A 4 8.08 -14.26 50.41
CA PHE A 4 7.82 -12.81 50.34
C PHE A 4 8.71 -12.13 49.29
N LEU A 5 9.97 -12.57 49.16
CA LEU A 5 10.89 -12.09 48.14
C LEU A 5 10.41 -12.41 46.71
N SER A 6 9.74 -13.56 46.55
CA SER A 6 9.20 -14.02 45.26
C SER A 6 8.03 -13.13 44.80
N PHE A 7 7.16 -12.71 45.72
CA PHE A 7 6.05 -11.80 45.42
C PHE A 7 6.53 -10.39 45.06
N LEU A 8 7.57 -9.88 45.73
CA LEU A 8 8.13 -8.56 45.42
C LEU A 8 8.76 -8.54 44.03
N SER A 9 9.47 -9.60 43.63
CA SER A 9 10.05 -9.75 42.30
C SER A 9 8.99 -9.73 41.18
N LEU A 10 7.87 -10.44 41.38
CA LEU A 10 6.76 -10.45 40.42
C LEU A 10 6.09 -9.07 40.24
N ILE A 11 6.04 -8.27 41.29
CA ILE A 11 5.50 -6.90 41.23
C ILE A 11 6.45 -5.97 40.46
N PHE A 12 7.76 -6.08 40.64
CA PHE A 12 8.71 -5.27 39.88
C PHE A 12 8.66 -5.57 38.37
N ILE A 13 8.50 -6.83 37.98
CA ILE A 13 8.46 -7.25 36.56
C ILE A 13 7.23 -6.65 35.83
N SER A 14 6.09 -6.48 36.52
CA SER A 14 4.88 -5.95 35.87
C SER A 14 4.96 -4.46 35.55
N TYR A 15 5.72 -3.67 36.32
CA TYR A 15 5.94 -2.25 36.04
C TYR A 15 6.80 -2.03 34.77
N PHE A 16 7.74 -2.92 34.47
CA PHE A 16 8.60 -2.77 33.28
C PHE A 16 7.85 -2.98 31.95
N VAL A 17 6.77 -3.77 31.94
CA VAL A 17 6.03 -4.05 30.70
C VAL A 17 5.19 -2.85 30.26
N GLN A 18 4.71 -2.04 31.20
CA GLN A 18 3.84 -0.88 30.90
C GLN A 18 4.60 0.38 30.46
N ALA A 19 5.93 0.42 30.62
CA ALA A 19 6.76 1.58 30.28
C ALA A 19 7.29 1.56 28.82
N GLN A 20 6.87 0.60 27.98
CA GLN A 20 7.36 0.52 26.60
C GLN A 20 6.64 1.54 25.70
N LYS A 21 7.37 2.59 25.28
CA LYS A 21 6.88 3.64 24.36
C LYS A 21 6.38 3.08 23.02
N THR A 22 7.12 2.11 22.50
CA THR A 22 6.85 1.46 21.22
C THR A 22 6.96 -0.05 21.38
N THR A 23 6.00 -0.79 20.84
CA THR A 23 6.03 -2.24 20.79
C THR A 23 6.04 -2.71 19.35
N LEU A 24 7.02 -3.53 18.99
CA LEU A 24 7.17 -4.10 17.65
C LEU A 24 6.80 -5.58 17.68
N ILE A 25 5.81 -5.99 16.88
CA ILE A 25 5.50 -7.42 16.74
C ILE A 25 6.54 -8.06 15.82
N GLN A 26 7.29 -9.02 16.37
CA GLN A 26 8.23 -9.80 15.58
C GLN A 26 7.49 -10.65 14.55
N ASN A 27 8.06 -10.72 13.35
CA ASN A 27 7.52 -11.51 12.27
C ASN A 27 7.98 -12.96 12.44
N VAL A 28 7.05 -13.84 12.77
CA VAL A 28 7.30 -15.28 12.93
C VAL A 28 7.18 -16.07 11.62
N ASN A 29 6.89 -15.39 10.50
CA ASN A 29 6.71 -16.05 9.21
C ASN A 29 8.07 -16.47 8.62
N PHE A 30 8.27 -17.79 8.45
CA PHE A 30 9.49 -18.34 7.86
C PHE A 30 9.79 -17.78 6.45
N ARG A 31 8.77 -17.38 5.69
CA ARG A 31 8.93 -16.80 4.34
C ARG A 31 9.52 -15.39 4.37
N ALA A 32 9.46 -14.74 5.53
CA ALA A 32 9.97 -13.39 5.78
C ALA A 32 11.27 -13.37 6.61
N LYS A 33 11.91 -14.53 6.81
CA LYS A 33 13.13 -14.68 7.61
C LYS A 33 14.31 -13.84 7.08
N GLU A 34 14.29 -13.50 5.80
CA GLU A 34 15.30 -12.67 5.14
C GLU A 34 15.27 -11.19 5.56
N LEU A 35 14.20 -10.74 6.24
CA LEU A 35 14.10 -9.38 6.77
C LEU A 35 14.17 -9.43 8.30
N LYS A 36 15.25 -8.89 8.85
CA LYS A 36 15.41 -8.66 10.28
C LYS A 36 14.91 -7.26 10.61
N HIS A 37 14.11 -7.14 11.66
CA HIS A 37 13.58 -5.87 12.11
C HIS A 37 13.63 -5.79 13.63
N HIS A 38 14.00 -4.62 14.13
CA HIS A 38 14.03 -4.30 15.55
C HIS A 38 13.84 -2.79 15.74
N LEU A 39 13.57 -2.40 16.97
CA LEU A 39 13.58 -0.98 17.35
C LEU A 39 15.01 -0.60 17.75
N SER A 40 15.36 0.68 17.57
CA SER A 40 16.57 1.26 18.18
C SER A 40 16.55 1.10 19.70
N GLU A 41 17.72 1.24 20.34
CA GLU A 41 17.84 1.20 21.80
C GLU A 41 16.95 2.26 22.47
N ASP A 42 16.83 3.43 21.85
CA ASP A 42 15.97 4.54 22.28
C ASP A 42 14.48 4.35 21.94
N LEU A 43 14.12 3.25 21.25
CA LEU A 43 12.76 2.89 20.81
C LEU A 43 12.08 3.93 19.91
N ASP A 44 12.90 4.76 19.25
CA ASP A 44 12.51 5.93 18.48
C ASP A 44 12.61 5.73 16.97
N SER A 45 13.31 4.68 16.54
CA SER A 45 13.53 4.35 15.14
C SER A 45 13.27 2.87 14.88
N LEU A 46 12.69 2.55 13.72
CA LEU A 46 12.53 1.19 13.23
C LEU A 46 13.70 0.86 12.31
N ILE A 47 14.52 -0.10 12.72
CA ILE A 47 15.66 -0.58 11.97
C ILE A 47 15.25 -1.82 11.18
N LEU A 48 15.41 -1.75 9.87
CA LEU A 48 15.10 -2.83 8.93
C LEU A 48 16.38 -3.25 8.20
N LYS A 49 16.68 -4.55 8.25
CA LYS A 49 17.87 -5.13 7.61
C LYS A 49 17.48 -6.37 6.81
N GLY A 50 17.54 -6.25 5.50
CA GLY A 50 17.27 -7.31 4.55
C GLY A 50 18.54 -8.05 4.12
N GLU A 51 18.44 -9.35 3.85
CA GLU A 51 19.45 -10.08 3.08
C GLU A 51 19.51 -9.57 1.62
N ARG A 52 18.37 -9.10 1.11
CA ARG A 52 18.18 -8.51 -0.22
C ARG A 52 17.85 -7.01 -0.08
N THR A 53 18.00 -6.29 -1.19
CA THR A 53 17.68 -4.86 -1.27
C THR A 53 16.21 -4.59 -0.94
N ILE A 54 16.00 -3.64 -0.05
CA ILE A 54 14.71 -3.06 0.31
C ILE A 54 14.47 -1.89 -0.66
N TYR A 55 13.38 -1.94 -1.40
CA TYR A 55 13.04 -0.90 -2.38
C TYR A 55 12.23 0.22 -1.74
N THR A 56 11.21 -0.16 -0.98
CA THR A 56 10.23 0.78 -0.42
C THR A 56 9.73 0.26 0.92
N VAL A 57 9.48 1.19 1.85
CA VAL A 57 8.81 0.92 3.11
C VAL A 57 7.61 1.85 3.26
N ASN A 58 6.42 1.27 3.41
CA ASN A 58 5.18 2.00 3.62
C ASN A 58 4.72 1.84 5.07
N ILE A 59 4.30 2.93 5.71
CA ILE A 59 3.74 2.90 7.06
C ILE A 59 2.35 3.53 7.01
N PHE A 60 1.34 2.77 7.43
CA PHE A 60 -0.06 3.19 7.36
C PHE A 60 -0.84 2.97 8.66
N SER A 61 -1.75 3.89 8.94
CA SER A 61 -2.79 3.84 9.96
C SER A 61 -4.09 4.47 9.42
N LYS A 62 -5.11 4.66 10.27
CA LYS A 62 -6.42 5.18 9.83
C LYS A 62 -6.33 6.59 9.22
N ASP A 63 -5.49 7.43 9.81
CA ASP A 63 -5.35 8.84 9.45
C ASP A 63 -3.89 9.21 9.08
N TYR A 64 -3.04 8.20 8.81
CA TYR A 64 -1.60 8.37 8.54
C TYR A 64 -1.14 7.43 7.41
N ASP A 65 -0.38 7.94 6.46
CA ASP A 65 0.19 7.18 5.34
C ASP A 65 1.50 7.85 4.91
N THR A 66 2.59 7.09 4.91
CA THR A 66 3.91 7.55 4.44
C THR A 66 4.63 6.43 3.70
N SER A 67 5.46 6.81 2.74
CA SER A 67 6.24 5.88 1.92
C SER A 67 7.68 6.39 1.81
N VAL A 68 8.63 5.55 2.21
CA VAL A 68 10.06 5.84 2.17
C VAL A 68 10.69 4.97 1.10
N THR A 69 11.35 5.61 0.13
CA THR A 69 12.11 4.92 -0.91
C THR A 69 13.55 4.73 -0.43
N VAL A 70 14.09 3.51 -0.54
CA VAL A 70 15.35 3.13 0.12
C VAL A 70 16.43 2.73 -0.88
N TYR A 71 16.20 1.64 -1.63
CA TYR A 71 17.20 1.02 -2.53
C TYR A 71 18.48 0.53 -1.85
N ASP A 72 18.40 0.14 -0.57
CA ASP A 72 19.52 -0.38 0.20
C ASP A 72 19.10 -1.63 1.00
N LYS A 73 20.05 -2.39 1.53
CA LYS A 73 19.81 -3.56 2.38
C LYS A 73 19.45 -3.18 3.82
N GLU A 74 19.77 -1.97 4.25
CA GLU A 74 19.55 -1.51 5.61
C GLU A 74 18.92 -0.11 5.59
N VAL A 75 17.94 0.12 6.46
CA VAL A 75 17.29 1.42 6.62
C VAL A 75 16.86 1.62 8.06
N SER A 76 17.06 2.84 8.54
CA SER A 76 16.50 3.31 9.82
C SER A 76 15.36 4.29 9.53
N ILE A 77 14.18 4.01 10.05
CA ILE A 77 12.99 4.86 9.86
C ILE A 77 12.65 5.52 11.19
N PRO A 78 12.74 6.86 11.30
CA PRO A 78 12.36 7.56 12.50
C PRO A 78 10.85 7.43 12.76
N LEU A 79 10.47 7.31 14.04
CA LEU A 79 9.08 7.11 14.50
C LEU A 79 8.52 8.33 15.24
N TYR A 80 9.23 9.47 15.23
CA TYR A 80 8.85 10.69 15.96
C TYR A 80 7.50 11.25 15.50
N ASP A 81 7.22 11.17 14.21
CA ASP A 81 5.99 11.70 13.60
C ASP A 81 4.77 10.78 13.82
N LEU A 82 4.99 9.58 14.38
CA LEU A 82 3.92 8.63 14.64
C LEU A 82 3.23 8.94 15.96
N GLY A 83 1.98 9.36 15.87
CA GLY A 83 1.07 9.47 17.02
C GLY A 83 0.76 8.12 17.67
N ILE A 84 0.09 8.15 18.82
CA ILE A 84 -0.32 6.94 19.55
C ILE A 84 -1.27 6.11 18.69
N GLY A 85 -1.00 4.81 18.56
CA GLY A 85 -1.87 3.91 17.81
C GLY A 85 -1.18 2.70 17.20
N ARG A 86 -1.95 1.98 16.40
CA ARG A 86 -1.49 0.81 15.64
C ARG A 86 -1.13 1.23 14.21
N TYR A 87 0.05 0.82 13.79
CA TYR A 87 0.57 1.00 12.45
C TYR A 87 0.89 -0.33 11.81
N VAL A 88 0.73 -0.40 10.51
CA VAL A 88 1.16 -1.51 9.70
C VAL A 88 2.29 -1.02 8.81
N VAL A 89 3.40 -1.75 8.86
CA VAL A 89 4.60 -1.46 8.08
C VAL A 89 4.71 -2.50 6.99
N GLU A 90 4.77 -2.06 5.74
CA GLU A 90 4.92 -2.90 4.57
C GLU A 90 6.28 -2.66 3.93
N VAL A 91 7.09 -3.70 3.85
CA VAL A 91 8.44 -3.67 3.31
C VAL A 91 8.45 -4.39 1.97
N MET A 92 8.82 -3.67 0.91
CA MET A 92 8.84 -4.16 -0.47
C MET A 92 10.27 -4.54 -0.87
N LEU A 93 10.46 -5.83 -1.12
CA LEU A 93 11.63 -6.39 -1.79
C LEU A 93 11.30 -6.64 -3.27
N TYR A 94 12.27 -7.09 -4.05
CA TYR A 94 12.10 -7.25 -5.51
C TYR A 94 10.90 -8.12 -5.91
N ASP A 95 10.73 -9.25 -5.22
CA ASP A 95 9.73 -10.29 -5.52
C ASP A 95 8.83 -10.62 -4.31
N LYS A 96 8.98 -9.87 -3.21
CA LYS A 96 8.29 -10.14 -1.95
C LYS A 96 7.85 -8.87 -1.24
N ARG A 97 6.79 -9.04 -0.48
CA ARG A 97 6.20 -8.01 0.39
C ARG A 97 6.08 -8.60 1.78
N ILE A 98 6.63 -7.91 2.76
CA ILE A 98 6.64 -8.34 4.16
C ILE A 98 5.85 -7.33 4.98
N ILE A 99 4.91 -7.83 5.79
CA ILE A 99 4.04 -6.99 6.63
C ILE A 99 4.43 -7.18 8.10
N ILE A 100 4.63 -6.06 8.79
CA ILE A 100 4.99 -5.98 10.21
C ILE A 100 3.95 -5.08 10.92
N THR A 101 3.68 -5.35 12.20
CA THR A 101 2.80 -4.49 13.01
C THR A 101 3.61 -3.76 14.07
N LEU A 102 3.37 -2.46 14.17
CA LEU A 102 4.00 -1.55 15.13
C LEU A 102 2.91 -0.91 16.00
N PHE A 103 3.13 -0.87 17.31
CA PHE A 103 2.26 -0.18 18.26
C PHE A 103 3.02 0.98 18.91
N ARG A 104 2.40 2.15 18.92
CA ARG A 104 2.87 3.33 19.65
C ARG A 104 1.95 3.53 20.85
N ASN A 105 2.50 3.39 22.04
CA ASN A 105 1.77 3.50 23.30
C ASN A 105 1.87 4.92 23.87
N GLU A 106 2.96 5.62 23.57
CA GLU A 106 3.21 7.00 23.98
C GLU A 106 3.52 7.90 22.78
N SER A 107 3.05 9.14 22.83
CA SER A 107 3.42 10.17 21.85
C SER A 107 4.83 10.63 22.14
N TYR A 108 5.65 10.80 21.10
CA TYR A 108 6.93 11.48 21.24
C TYR A 108 6.66 12.96 21.48
N VAL A 109 7.00 13.45 22.67
CA VAL A 109 7.06 14.88 22.94
C VAL A 109 8.46 15.31 22.52
N VAL A 110 8.58 16.01 21.39
CA VAL A 110 9.82 16.71 21.06
C VAL A 110 10.05 17.70 22.21
N PRO A 111 11.19 17.64 22.92
CA PRO A 111 11.56 18.69 23.85
C PRO A 111 11.57 19.99 23.04
N LEU A 112 10.66 20.91 23.35
CA LEU A 112 10.78 22.27 22.86
C LEU A 112 12.20 22.74 23.25
N PRO A 113 13.00 23.29 22.32
CA PRO A 113 14.21 23.96 22.73
C PRO A 113 13.80 25.01 23.75
N ASP A 114 14.43 24.98 24.92
CA ASP A 114 14.20 25.99 25.95
C ASP A 114 14.32 27.36 25.27
N GLU A 115 13.31 28.21 25.43
CA GLU A 115 13.24 29.54 24.82
C GLU A 115 14.46 30.42 25.17
N GLU A 116 15.26 30.00 26.16
CA GLU A 116 16.50 30.64 26.60
C GLU A 116 17.70 30.44 25.65
N GLN A 117 17.71 29.45 24.74
CA GLN A 117 18.83 29.25 23.80
C GLN A 117 18.68 29.99 22.46
N LEU A 118 17.51 30.57 22.18
CA LEU A 118 17.27 31.35 20.95
C LEU A 118 17.67 32.82 21.06
N LEU A 119 17.92 33.34 22.27
CA LEU A 119 18.30 34.75 22.49
C LEU A 119 19.81 35.00 22.46
N THR A 120 20.66 33.98 22.51
CA THR A 120 22.13 34.14 22.54
C THR A 120 22.82 34.01 21.19
N ILE A 121 22.11 33.57 20.14
CA ILE A 121 22.69 33.38 18.79
C ILE A 121 22.36 34.58 17.85
N ALA A 122 21.48 35.49 18.28
CA ALA A 122 20.96 36.57 17.43
C ALA A 122 21.70 37.92 17.52
N GLU A 123 22.71 38.06 18.39
CA GLU A 123 23.41 39.36 18.57
C GLU A 123 24.84 39.43 18.02
N ASP A 124 25.46 38.31 17.62
CA ASP A 124 26.77 38.34 16.98
C ASP A 124 26.70 37.68 15.60
N ASN A 125 27.00 38.49 14.58
CA ASN A 125 27.29 38.19 13.17
C ASN A 125 26.33 38.90 12.20
N ALA A 126 26.53 40.21 12.11
CA ALA A 126 26.16 40.98 10.93
C ALA A 126 27.01 40.54 9.73
N GLU A 127 26.31 40.32 8.60
CA GLU A 127 26.79 40.10 7.22
C GLU A 127 27.38 38.70 6.91
N PRO A 128 27.12 38.09 5.73
CA PRO A 128 27.21 38.74 4.41
C PRO A 128 26.22 38.28 3.30
N ASN A 129 26.27 39.05 2.20
CA ASN A 129 25.95 38.64 0.83
C ASN A 129 26.43 37.21 0.49
N LEU A 130 25.57 36.39 -0.13
CA LEU A 130 25.88 35.53 -1.28
C LEU A 130 24.62 34.81 -1.80
N ASN A 131 24.43 34.86 -3.12
CA ASN A 131 23.35 34.24 -3.88
C ASN A 131 23.23 32.72 -3.63
N LEU A 132 22.01 32.24 -3.40
CA LEU A 132 21.61 30.82 -3.52
C LEU A 132 20.18 30.75 -4.05
N GLU A 133 20.03 30.86 -5.37
CA GLU A 133 18.78 30.64 -6.12
C GLU A 133 18.53 29.13 -6.39
N GLU A 134 19.05 28.25 -5.52
CA GLU A 134 18.80 26.81 -5.55
C GLU A 134 18.51 26.35 -4.12
N LEU A 135 17.25 26.48 -3.69
CA LEU A 135 16.61 25.67 -2.62
C LEU A 135 15.13 26.06 -2.42
N GLU A 136 14.42 26.47 -3.49
CA GLU A 136 12.97 26.52 -3.48
C GLU A 136 12.44 25.24 -4.14
N ILE A 137 12.12 24.22 -3.33
CA ILE A 137 11.04 23.22 -3.50
C ILE A 137 11.19 22.25 -2.33
N ASN A 138 10.17 22.20 -1.45
CA ASN A 138 9.95 21.27 -0.33
C ASN A 138 10.01 21.89 1.07
N ASN A 139 9.15 22.88 1.36
CA ASN A 139 8.70 23.13 2.74
C ASN A 139 7.28 23.70 2.73
N ARG A 140 6.27 22.81 2.74
CA ARG A 140 4.90 23.14 3.16
C ARG A 140 4.30 21.99 3.96
N ALA A 141 4.68 21.93 5.23
CA ALA A 141 3.87 21.31 6.28
C ALA A 141 4.18 22.03 7.61
N THR A 142 3.47 23.12 7.89
CA THR A 142 3.50 23.75 9.22
C THR A 142 2.74 22.84 10.20
N PRO A 143 3.32 22.47 11.36
CA PRO A 143 2.62 21.69 12.37
C PRO A 143 1.50 22.54 13.00
N LYS A 144 0.27 22.02 13.01
CA LYS A 144 -0.84 22.61 13.77
C LYS A 144 -0.67 22.26 15.25
N TYR A 145 -0.40 23.28 16.07
CA TYR A 145 -0.37 23.23 17.53
C TYR A 145 -1.62 22.53 18.10
N PHE A 146 -1.38 21.57 19.00
CA PHE A 146 -2.41 20.86 19.75
C PHE A 146 -2.68 21.66 21.04
N ASN A 147 -3.72 22.48 21.05
CA ASN A 147 -4.09 23.23 22.26
C ASN A 147 -4.75 22.28 23.27
N ASN A 148 -4.19 22.25 24.49
CA ASN A 148 -4.65 21.47 25.63
C ASN A 148 -6.14 21.74 25.93
N ARG A 149 -7.01 20.78 25.62
CA ARG A 149 -8.37 20.74 26.14
C ARG A 149 -8.41 19.85 27.37
N SER A 150 -9.18 20.26 28.38
CA SER A 150 -9.36 19.51 29.62
C SER A 150 -9.88 18.09 29.30
N ILE A 151 -9.45 17.08 30.07
CA ILE A 151 -9.94 15.70 29.95
C ILE A 151 -11.48 15.63 30.10
N SER A 152 -12.08 16.56 30.83
CA SER A 152 -13.55 16.71 30.92
C SER A 152 -14.21 17.08 29.59
N ASP A 153 -13.51 17.79 28.71
CA ASP A 153 -14.01 18.19 27.38
C ASP A 153 -13.96 17.01 26.37
N LEU A 154 -13.03 16.07 26.57
CA LEU A 154 -12.94 14.84 25.78
C LEU A 154 -14.07 13.86 26.11
N LEU A 155 -14.48 13.79 27.38
CA LEU A 155 -15.53 12.88 27.84
C LEU A 155 -16.95 13.39 27.55
N ASN A 156 -17.15 14.72 27.50
CA ASN A 156 -18.44 15.34 27.17
C ASN A 156 -18.59 15.72 25.69
N TYR A 157 -17.72 15.23 24.81
CA TYR A 157 -17.77 15.54 23.39
C TYR A 157 -19.00 14.92 22.72
N ARG A 158 -20.08 15.72 22.61
CA ARG A 158 -21.20 15.41 21.72
C ARG A 158 -20.80 15.79 20.30
N ARG A 159 -20.50 14.77 19.49
CA ARG A 159 -20.09 14.88 18.09
C ARG A 159 -20.95 15.96 17.39
N PRO A 160 -20.39 17.10 16.93
CA PRO A 160 -21.14 18.01 16.10
C PRO A 160 -21.56 17.19 14.87
N LYS A 161 -22.87 17.13 14.60
CA LYS A 161 -23.37 16.59 13.35
C LYS A 161 -22.81 17.48 12.26
N LYS A 162 -21.65 17.10 11.71
CA LYS A 162 -21.13 17.70 10.49
C LYS A 162 -22.23 17.50 9.47
N GLU A 163 -22.93 18.58 9.13
CA GLU A 163 -23.70 18.63 7.90
C GLU A 163 -22.75 18.15 6.83
N LYS A 164 -23.11 17.03 6.20
CA LYS A 164 -22.31 16.47 5.12
C LYS A 164 -22.34 17.54 4.03
N VAL A 165 -21.30 18.36 3.97
CA VAL A 165 -21.00 19.12 2.77
C VAL A 165 -20.87 18.04 1.70
N VAL A 166 -21.88 17.94 0.86
CA VAL A 166 -21.92 17.01 -0.26
C VAL A 166 -20.86 17.53 -1.22
N VAL A 167 -19.61 17.14 -0.96
CA VAL A 167 -18.54 17.28 -1.95
C VAL A 167 -19.03 16.43 -3.11
N LYS A 168 -19.53 17.10 -4.15
CA LYS A 168 -19.95 16.45 -5.40
C LYS A 168 -18.76 15.64 -5.86
N LYS A 169 -18.79 14.31 -5.64
CA LYS A 169 -17.77 13.39 -6.15
C LYS A 169 -17.66 13.69 -7.64
N LYS A 170 -16.49 14.16 -8.09
CA LYS A 170 -16.20 14.27 -9.52
C LYS A 170 -16.56 12.91 -10.11
N LYS A 171 -17.55 12.88 -11.01
CA LYS A 171 -17.99 11.65 -11.67
C LYS A 171 -16.73 11.07 -12.33
N LYS A 172 -16.27 9.91 -11.83
CA LYS A 172 -15.18 9.19 -12.47
C LYS A 172 -15.67 8.90 -13.89
N VAL A 173 -15.03 9.48 -14.89
CA VAL A 173 -15.29 9.16 -16.29
C VAL A 173 -15.15 7.65 -16.40
N ALA A 174 -16.16 6.99 -16.93
CA ALA A 174 -16.20 5.54 -17.04
C ALA A 174 -15.02 5.11 -17.93
N LYS A 175 -13.93 4.66 -17.30
CA LYS A 175 -12.85 3.99 -18.03
C LYS A 175 -13.45 2.68 -18.50
N TYR A 176 -13.61 2.53 -19.81
CA TYR A 176 -14.02 1.26 -20.40
C TYR A 176 -13.08 0.17 -19.90
N ASN A 177 -13.66 -0.91 -19.40
CA ASN A 177 -12.91 -2.08 -19.02
C ASN A 177 -13.18 -3.16 -20.07
N PHE A 178 -12.16 -3.94 -20.36
CA PHE A 178 -12.26 -5.02 -21.33
C PHE A 178 -12.25 -6.35 -20.59
N TRP A 179 -13.11 -7.27 -21.00
CA TRP A 179 -13.05 -8.64 -20.54
C TRP A 179 -12.19 -9.44 -21.50
N VAL A 180 -11.13 -10.04 -20.98
CA VAL A 180 -10.16 -10.79 -21.77
C VAL A 180 -10.25 -12.26 -21.39
N ILE A 181 -10.37 -13.12 -22.40
CA ILE A 181 -10.21 -14.56 -22.30
C ILE A 181 -9.02 -14.94 -23.16
N ASN A 182 -7.98 -15.49 -22.53
CA ASN A 182 -6.80 -16.02 -23.23
C ASN A 182 -6.69 -17.52 -22.96
N ILE A 183 -6.74 -18.30 -24.05
CA ILE A 183 -6.62 -19.75 -24.07
C ILE A 183 -5.25 -20.07 -24.67
N VAL A 184 -4.35 -20.59 -23.83
CA VAL A 184 -3.01 -21.00 -24.24
C VAL A 184 -3.00 -22.51 -24.38
N ASN A 185 -2.70 -23.01 -25.58
CA ASN A 185 -2.72 -24.43 -25.89
C ASN A 185 -1.29 -24.95 -26.09
N SER A 186 -0.87 -25.83 -25.17
CA SER A 186 0.35 -26.62 -25.26
C SER A 186 0.05 -28.02 -25.80
N SER A 187 1.09 -28.74 -26.23
CA SER A 187 0.97 -30.14 -26.65
C SER A 187 0.43 -31.08 -25.57
N GLN A 188 0.62 -30.71 -24.29
CA GLN A 188 0.24 -31.55 -23.14
C GLN A 188 -0.95 -31.00 -22.34
N SER A 189 -1.31 -29.72 -22.50
CA SER A 189 -2.36 -29.10 -21.70
C SER A 189 -2.89 -27.81 -22.30
N SER A 190 -4.11 -27.44 -21.95
CA SER A 190 -4.71 -26.15 -22.26
C SER A 190 -4.93 -25.33 -20.98
N ARG A 191 -4.57 -24.05 -20.99
CA ARG A 191 -4.80 -23.13 -19.87
C ARG A 191 -5.71 -21.98 -20.31
N VAL A 192 -6.83 -21.82 -19.61
CA VAL A 192 -7.75 -20.70 -19.81
C VAL A 192 -7.52 -19.66 -18.72
N THR A 193 -7.29 -18.42 -19.11
CA THR A 193 -7.18 -17.27 -18.20
C THR A 193 -8.23 -16.23 -18.55
N ARG A 194 -8.91 -15.71 -17.53
CA ARG A 194 -9.99 -14.72 -17.68
C ARG A 194 -9.71 -13.55 -16.75
N LYS A 195 -9.70 -12.31 -17.27
CA LYS A 195 -9.45 -11.12 -16.46
C LYS A 195 -10.07 -9.86 -17.04
N MET A 196 -10.34 -8.89 -16.17
CA MET A 196 -10.62 -7.52 -16.58
C MET A 196 -9.29 -6.81 -16.88
N ALA A 197 -9.26 -6.04 -17.96
CA ALA A 197 -8.08 -5.34 -18.43
C ALA A 197 -8.41 -3.90 -18.82
N THR A 198 -7.40 -3.03 -18.72
CA THR A 198 -7.44 -1.67 -19.25
C THR A 198 -7.10 -1.65 -20.75
N LEU A 199 -7.43 -0.56 -21.44
CA LEU A 199 -7.13 -0.40 -22.88
C LEU A 199 -5.64 -0.64 -23.19
N LYS A 200 -4.74 -0.03 -22.40
CA LYS A 200 -3.29 -0.19 -22.55
C LYS A 200 -2.82 -1.64 -22.41
N GLU A 201 -3.46 -2.41 -21.55
CA GLU A 201 -3.16 -3.84 -21.40
C GLU A 201 -3.71 -4.66 -22.55
N VAL A 202 -4.89 -4.30 -23.07
CA VAL A 202 -5.50 -4.94 -24.24
C VAL A 202 -4.64 -4.75 -25.47
N GLU A 203 -4.17 -3.53 -25.74
CA GLU A 203 -3.28 -3.24 -26.87
C GLU A 203 -2.02 -4.11 -26.81
N ARG A 204 -1.36 -4.18 -25.64
CA ARG A 204 -0.20 -5.06 -25.43
C ARG A 204 -0.50 -6.54 -25.66
N LEU A 205 -1.68 -7.00 -25.23
CA LEU A 205 -2.08 -8.40 -25.42
C LEU A 205 -2.36 -8.71 -26.90
N ILE A 206 -2.94 -7.76 -27.63
CA ILE A 206 -3.17 -7.88 -29.08
C ILE A 206 -1.82 -7.93 -29.80
N GLU A 207 -0.90 -7.01 -29.51
CA GLU A 207 0.45 -7.00 -30.09
C GLU A 207 1.20 -8.30 -29.82
N LEU A 208 1.17 -8.79 -28.56
CA LEU A 208 1.80 -10.05 -28.20
C LEU A 208 1.18 -11.23 -28.95
N ASN A 209 -0.14 -11.29 -29.02
CA ASN A 209 -0.85 -12.36 -29.71
C ASN A 209 -0.53 -12.35 -31.22
N GLN A 210 -0.44 -11.18 -31.86
CA GLN A 210 -0.04 -11.05 -33.26
C GLN A 210 1.38 -11.56 -33.52
N LEU A 211 2.29 -11.43 -32.55
CA LEU A 211 3.63 -12.03 -32.63
C LEU A 211 3.59 -13.55 -32.42
N GLU A 212 2.81 -14.02 -31.45
CA GLU A 212 2.69 -15.44 -31.12
C GLU A 212 2.09 -16.27 -32.27
N ILE A 213 1.05 -15.74 -32.95
CA ILE A 213 0.39 -16.44 -34.07
C ILE A 213 1.38 -16.76 -35.20
N LYS A 214 2.45 -15.97 -35.36
CA LYS A 214 3.50 -16.23 -36.35
C LYS A 214 4.35 -17.46 -36.02
N THR A 215 4.31 -17.93 -34.77
CA THR A 215 5.05 -19.10 -34.30
C THR A 215 4.18 -20.35 -34.36
N PHE A 216 4.77 -21.51 -34.67
CA PHE A 216 4.04 -22.79 -34.73
C PHE A 216 3.29 -23.13 -33.43
N LYS A 217 3.87 -22.78 -32.28
CA LYS A 217 3.26 -23.02 -30.96
C LYS A 217 2.11 -22.05 -30.63
N GLY A 218 2.14 -20.83 -31.17
CA GLY A 218 1.16 -19.80 -30.88
C GLY A 218 -0.07 -19.83 -31.78
N GLN A 219 -0.05 -20.58 -32.89
CA GLN A 219 -1.21 -20.76 -33.77
C GLN A 219 -2.41 -21.42 -33.09
N SER A 220 -2.16 -22.22 -32.06
CA SER A 220 -3.21 -22.86 -31.25
C SER A 220 -3.75 -21.95 -30.15
N ASN A 221 -3.13 -20.80 -29.88
CA ASN A 221 -3.59 -19.87 -28.83
C ASN A 221 -4.77 -19.05 -29.34
N VAL A 222 -5.75 -18.83 -28.46
CA VAL A 222 -6.96 -18.06 -28.78
C VAL A 222 -7.12 -16.92 -27.78
N LEU A 223 -7.14 -15.69 -28.28
CA LEU A 223 -7.40 -14.50 -27.51
C LEU A 223 -8.74 -13.90 -27.95
N VAL A 224 -9.68 -13.77 -27.00
CA VAL A 224 -10.98 -13.12 -27.24
C VAL A 224 -11.18 -12.01 -26.23
N ILE A 225 -11.53 -10.84 -26.73
CA ILE A 225 -11.65 -9.61 -25.94
C ILE A 225 -13.03 -9.01 -26.19
N TRP A 226 -13.75 -8.70 -25.12
CA TRP A 226 -15.04 -8.00 -25.18
C TRP A 226 -14.92 -6.63 -24.54
N GLN A 227 -15.60 -5.65 -25.12
CA GLN A 227 -15.76 -4.35 -24.51
C GLN A 227 -16.91 -4.41 -23.50
N VAL A 228 -16.64 -3.98 -22.26
CA VAL A 228 -17.62 -3.97 -21.17
C VAL A 228 -17.94 -2.53 -20.78
N TYR A 229 -19.23 -2.19 -20.80
CA TYR A 229 -19.73 -0.87 -20.43
C TYR A 229 -19.94 -0.73 -18.92
N ASP A 230 -20.44 -1.79 -18.27
CA ASP A 230 -20.65 -1.84 -16.81
C ASP A 230 -20.04 -3.11 -16.21
N SER A 231 -18.81 -2.99 -15.69
CA SER A 231 -18.04 -4.08 -15.11
C SER A 231 -18.76 -4.78 -13.95
N ASN A 232 -19.47 -4.03 -13.11
CA ASN A 232 -20.06 -4.58 -11.90
C ASN A 232 -21.26 -5.46 -12.23
N LYS A 233 -22.12 -5.00 -13.15
CA LYS A 233 -23.27 -5.76 -13.61
C LYS A 233 -22.84 -6.94 -14.48
N PHE A 234 -21.82 -6.75 -15.32
CA PHE A 234 -21.24 -7.81 -16.13
C PHE A 234 -20.73 -8.97 -15.28
N LEU A 235 -19.93 -8.72 -14.24
CA LEU A 235 -19.38 -9.77 -13.37
C LEU A 235 -20.47 -10.52 -12.59
N ARG A 236 -21.51 -9.80 -12.12
CA ARG A 236 -22.66 -10.43 -11.46
C ARG A 236 -23.39 -11.38 -12.39
N GLN A 237 -23.59 -10.98 -13.64
CA GLN A 237 -24.33 -11.79 -14.60
C GLN A 237 -23.51 -12.97 -15.14
N LEU A 238 -22.20 -12.78 -15.32
CA LEU A 238 -21.26 -13.84 -15.70
C LEU A 238 -21.22 -14.97 -14.66
N ASN A 239 -21.36 -14.66 -13.37
CA ASN A 239 -21.41 -15.67 -12.31
C ASN A 239 -22.73 -16.45 -12.28
N ASN A 240 -23.81 -15.88 -12.82
CA ASN A 240 -25.14 -16.50 -12.81
C ASN A 240 -25.37 -17.42 -14.01
N ASP A 241 -24.74 -17.14 -15.16
CA ASP A 241 -24.89 -17.93 -16.38
C ASP A 241 -23.57 -18.01 -17.16
N GLU A 242 -23.07 -19.22 -17.40
CA GLU A 242 -21.87 -19.46 -18.19
C GLU A 242 -22.06 -19.16 -19.68
N ARG A 243 -23.29 -19.22 -20.19
CA ARG A 243 -23.63 -18.94 -21.60
C ARG A 243 -23.82 -17.46 -21.88
N TYR A 244 -23.70 -16.62 -20.85
CA TYR A 244 -24.00 -15.20 -20.91
C TYR A 244 -23.24 -14.44 -22.00
N LEU A 245 -22.03 -14.87 -22.36
CA LEU A 245 -21.23 -14.25 -23.44
C LEU A 245 -21.85 -14.39 -24.83
N LYS A 246 -22.86 -15.25 -25.01
CA LYS A 246 -23.58 -15.46 -26.28
C LYS A 246 -24.94 -14.75 -26.32
N THR A 247 -25.39 -14.21 -25.20
CA THR A 247 -26.71 -13.58 -25.05
C THR A 247 -26.58 -12.06 -25.20
N ASP A 248 -27.56 -11.43 -25.86
CA ASP A 248 -27.60 -9.98 -25.96
C ASP A 248 -27.76 -9.33 -24.58
N SER A 249 -26.88 -8.38 -24.28
CA SER A 249 -26.88 -7.69 -23.00
C SER A 249 -26.54 -6.21 -23.17
N PRO A 250 -27.17 -5.32 -22.40
CA PRO A 250 -26.82 -3.90 -22.40
C PRO A 250 -25.47 -3.60 -21.72
N TYR A 251 -24.83 -4.59 -21.08
CA TYR A 251 -23.63 -4.35 -20.25
C TYR A 251 -22.30 -4.60 -20.96
N PHE A 252 -22.32 -5.29 -22.11
CA PHE A 252 -21.12 -5.59 -22.89
C PHE A 252 -21.48 -5.69 -24.38
N ASN A 253 -20.48 -5.59 -25.25
CA ASN A 253 -20.71 -5.72 -26.68
C ASN A 253 -20.88 -7.19 -27.10
N LYS A 254 -21.94 -7.52 -27.85
CA LYS A 254 -22.20 -8.89 -28.35
C LYS A 254 -21.05 -9.39 -29.22
N THR A 255 -20.57 -8.53 -30.11
CA THR A 255 -19.42 -8.82 -30.96
C THR A 255 -18.14 -8.55 -30.18
N PRO A 256 -17.20 -9.52 -30.11
CA PRO A 256 -15.93 -9.29 -29.46
C PRO A 256 -15.19 -8.14 -30.15
N TYR A 257 -14.51 -7.32 -29.36
CA TYR A 257 -13.65 -6.24 -29.82
C TYR A 257 -12.45 -6.79 -30.60
N TYR A 258 -11.89 -7.90 -30.13
CA TYR A 258 -10.82 -8.62 -30.80
C TYR A 258 -11.05 -10.11 -30.61
N THR A 259 -10.91 -10.86 -31.69
CA THR A 259 -10.82 -12.31 -31.65
C THR A 259 -9.64 -12.72 -32.50
N THR A 260 -8.84 -13.65 -32.00
CA THR A 260 -7.89 -14.35 -32.86
C THR A 260 -8.72 -15.24 -33.78
N ASP A 261 -8.94 -14.81 -35.02
CA ASP A 261 -9.38 -15.72 -36.06
C ASP A 261 -8.28 -16.78 -36.19
N SER A 262 -8.65 -18.03 -35.92
CA SER A 262 -7.74 -19.17 -36.00
C SER A 262 -7.11 -19.21 -37.38
N TYR A 263 -5.87 -18.74 -37.51
CA TYR A 263 -5.04 -19.04 -38.66
C TYR A 263 -4.74 -20.54 -38.63
N GLY A 264 -5.67 -21.36 -39.15
CA GLY A 264 -5.43 -22.78 -39.45
C GLY A 264 -6.35 -23.82 -38.81
N LEU A 265 -7.31 -23.45 -37.95
CA LEU A 265 -8.30 -24.42 -37.45
C LEU A 265 -9.72 -23.86 -37.61
N ALA A 266 -10.17 -23.86 -38.87
CA ALA A 266 -11.59 -24.03 -39.14
C ALA A 266 -12.07 -25.21 -38.27
N LEU A 267 -12.91 -24.90 -37.29
CA LEU A 267 -13.65 -25.86 -36.50
C LEU A 267 -14.28 -26.87 -37.47
N LYS A 268 -13.70 -28.06 -37.55
CA LYS A 268 -14.45 -29.24 -37.98
C LYS A 268 -15.53 -29.43 -36.92
N SER A 269 -16.70 -28.88 -37.19
CA SER A 269 -17.93 -29.21 -36.49
C SER A 269 -18.13 -30.73 -36.56
N ARG A 270 -18.07 -31.39 -35.41
CA ARG A 270 -18.71 -32.68 -35.17
C ARG A 270 -19.78 -32.47 -34.13
#